data_AF-A0A358KHK9-F1
#
_entry.id   AF-A0A358KHK9-F1
#
_cell.length_a   1.000
_cell.length_b   1.000
_cell.length_c   1.000
_cell.angle_alpha   90.00
_cell.angle_beta   90.00
_cell.angle_gamma   90.00
#
_symmetry.space_group_name_H-M   'P 1'
#
loop_
_entity.id
_entity.type
_entity.pdbx_description
1 polymer ?
#
loop_
_entity_poly.entity_id
_entity_poly.type
_entity_poly.pdbx_seq_one_letter_code
_entity_poly.pdbx_strand_id
1 'polypeptide(L)' 'MVRSFKVIGLTERRVGAKLVENFAEDITPKSELEKLRRAKREGSNTRNKAQGRPSKRERRLIDQFMELGGNT' A
#
# COMPACT_ATOMS: atom_id res chain seq x y z
N MET A 1 -4.54 8.00 -11.86
CA MET A 1 -5.29 6.78 -12.23
C MET A 1 -6.76 7.10 -12.07
N VAL A 2 -7.53 6.92 -13.14
CA VAL A 2 -8.99 7.08 -13.09
C VAL A 2 -9.59 5.68 -13.12
N ARG A 3 -10.63 5.44 -12.32
CA ARG A 3 -11.43 4.21 -12.37
C ARG A 3 -12.80 4.55 -12.92
N SER A 4 -13.31 3.68 -13.78
CA SER A 4 -14.61 3.86 -14.41
C SER A 4 -15.46 2.63 -14.11
N PHE A 5 -16.69 2.88 -13.66
CA PHE A 5 -17.64 1.83 -13.31
C PHE A 5 -18.96 2.08 -14.02
N LYS A 6 -19.62 0.99 -14.37
CA LYS A 6 -20.99 1.02 -14.87
C LYS A 6 -21.94 0.68 -13.73
N VAL A 7 -22.92 1.54 -13.49
CA VAL A 7 -23.95 1.31 -12.48
C VAL A 7 -25.01 0.37 -13.05
N ILE A 8 -25.18 -0.79 -12.42
CA ILE A 8 -26.18 -1.81 -12.79
C ILE A 8 -27.47 -1.59 -12.00
N GLY A 9 -27.36 -1.21 -10.73
CA GLY A 9 -28.50 -1.03 -9.84
C GLY A 9 -28.22 -0.07 -8.69
N LEU A 10 -29.29 0.40 -8.06
CA LEU A 10 -29.21 1.27 -6.89
C LEU A 10 -29.20 0.45 -5.61
N THR A 11 -28.47 0.93 -4.60
CA THR A 11 -28.47 0.37 -3.25
C THR A 11 -28.99 1.42 -2.28
N GLU A 12 -29.87 1.02 -1.37
CA GLU A 12 -30.41 1.93 -0.34
C GLU A 12 -29.45 2.06 0.85
N ARG A 13 -28.54 1.10 1.01
CA ARG A 13 -27.60 1.00 2.14
C ARG A 13 -26.23 0.52 1.66
N ARG A 14 -25.20 0.80 2.44
CA ARG A 14 -23.84 0.30 2.16
C ARG A 14 -23.83 -1.23 2.23
N VAL A 15 -23.38 -1.87 1.16
CA VAL A 15 -23.29 -3.33 1.05
C VAL A 15 -21.86 -3.83 1.29
N GLY A 16 -21.74 -5.11 1.68
CA GLY A 16 -20.44 -5.77 1.83
C GLY A 16 -19.74 -6.01 0.49
N ALA A 17 -18.42 -6.12 0.50
CA ALA A 17 -17.58 -6.14 -0.71
C ALA A 17 -18.00 -7.21 -1.75
N LYS A 18 -18.38 -8.41 -1.30
CA LYS A 18 -18.78 -9.52 -2.18
C LYS A 18 -20.08 -9.25 -2.94
N LEU A 19 -20.96 -8.39 -2.41
CA LEU A 19 -22.25 -8.08 -3.03
C LEU A 19 -22.17 -6.89 -4.02
N VAL A 20 -21.04 -6.17 -4.05
CA VAL A 20 -20.86 -4.98 -4.89
C VAL A 20 -20.92 -5.33 -6.39
N GLU A 21 -20.48 -6.52 -6.76
CA GLU A 21 -20.49 -7.01 -8.16
C GLU A 21 -21.89 -7.01 -8.78
N ASN A 22 -22.95 -7.13 -7.96
CA ASN A 22 -24.33 -7.11 -8.43
C ASN A 22 -24.84 -5.70 -8.77
N PHE A 23 -24.19 -4.65 -8.28
CA PHE A 23 -24.66 -3.26 -8.40
C PHE A 23 -23.74 -2.38 -9.24
N ALA A 24 -22.46 -2.74 -9.35
CA ALA A 24 -21.47 -2.01 -10.12
C ALA A 24 -20.50 -2.95 -10.84
N GLU A 25 -20.34 -2.73 -12.15
CA GLU A 25 -19.37 -3.44 -12.98
C GLU A 25 -18.13 -2.56 -13.18
N ASP A 26 -16.95 -3.11 -12.94
CA ASP A 26 -15.67 -2.42 -13.19
C ASP A 26 -15.33 -2.48 -14.69
N ILE A 27 -15.46 -1.34 -15.36
CA ILE A 27 -15.11 -1.15 -16.78
C ILE A 27 -13.78 -0.43 -16.95
N THR A 28 -12.94 -0.39 -15.90
CA THR A 28 -11.65 0.29 -15.95
C THR A 28 -10.79 -0.26 -17.09
N PRO A 29 -10.32 0.58 -18.04
CA PRO A 29 -9.51 0.13 -19.15
C PRO A 29 -8.23 -0.57 -18.69
N LYS A 30 -7.85 -1.64 -19.39
CA LYS A 30 -6.63 -2.42 -19.09
C LYS A 30 -5.37 -1.53 -19.01
N SER A 31 -5.29 -0.49 -19.84
CA SER A 31 -4.18 0.49 -19.83
C SER A 31 -4.02 1.20 -18.48
N GLU A 32 -5.11 1.62 -17.85
CA GLU A 32 -5.07 2.26 -16.51
C GLU A 32 -4.73 1.25 -15.42
N LEU A 33 -5.20 0.00 -15.56
CA LEU A 33 -4.84 -1.09 -14.66
C LEU A 33 -3.34 -1.38 -14.71
N GLU A 34 -2.75 -1.40 -15.90
CA GLU A 34 -1.31 -1.58 -16.10
C GLU A 34 -0.49 -0.41 -15.56
N LYS A 35 -0.98 0.84 -15.68
CA LYS A 35 -0.35 2.00 -15.03
C LYS A 35 -0.31 1.83 -13.52
N LEU A 36 -1.40 1.38 -12.89
CA LEU A 36 -1.42 1.11 -11.44
C LEU A 36 -0.48 -0.04 -11.07
N ARG A 37 -0.45 -1.12 -11.85
CA ARG A 37 0.48 -2.24 -11.63
C ARG A 37 1.93 -1.79 -11.72
N ARG A 38 2.27 -0.95 -12.72
CA ARG A 38 3.59 -0.36 -12.88
C ARG A 38 3.95 0.53 -11.70
N ALA A 39 3.08 1.46 -11.31
CA ALA A 39 3.29 2.33 -10.16
C ALA A 39 3.47 1.55 -8.83
N LYS A 40 2.74 0.44 -8.63
CA LYS A 40 2.96 -0.45 -7.48
C LYS A 40 4.32 -1.13 -7.50
N ARG A 41 4.76 -1.64 -8.66
CA ARG A 41 6.07 -2.27 -8.81
C ARG A 41 7.19 -1.26 -8.54
N GLU A 42 7.07 -0.06 -9.09
CA GLU A 42 8.06 1.01 -8.92
C GLU A 42 8.08 1.54 -7.47
N GLY A 43 6.91 1.81 -6.88
CA GLY A 43 6.80 2.32 -5.51
C GLY A 43 7.23 1.32 -4.42
N SER A 44 7.24 0.01 -4.70
CA SER A 44 7.75 -0.99 -3.76
C SER A 44 9.26 -0.94 -3.60
N ASN A 45 10.00 -0.48 -4.61
CA ASN A 45 11.46 -0.38 -4.56
C ASN A 45 11.95 0.85 -3.78
N THR A 46 11.07 1.77 -3.41
CA THR A 46 11.42 3.04 -2.74
C THR A 46 10.76 3.19 -1.37
N ARG A 47 10.56 2.09 -0.63
CA ARG A 47 10.74 2.20 0.83
C ARG A 47 12.24 2.34 1.07
N ASN A 48 12.78 3.49 0.69
CA ASN A 48 13.99 4.02 1.28
C ASN A 48 13.67 4.05 2.77
N LYS A 49 14.10 3.01 3.48
CA LYS A 49 14.25 3.02 4.94
C LYS A 49 14.74 4.40 5.25
N ALA A 50 13.91 5.19 5.93
CA ALA A 50 14.13 6.60 6.16
C ALA A 50 15.63 6.81 6.41
N GLN A 51 16.29 7.55 5.52
CA GLN A 51 17.75 7.56 5.28
C GLN A 51 18.55 8.22 6.43
N GLY A 52 18.02 8.08 7.65
CA GLY A 52 18.43 8.68 8.91
C GLY A 52 17.53 8.30 10.09
N ARG A 53 16.36 7.65 9.88
CA ARG A 53 15.54 7.11 10.99
C ARG A 53 15.70 5.59 11.05
N PRO A 54 16.40 5.08 12.08
CA PRO A 54 16.55 3.64 12.28
C PRO A 54 15.20 2.96 12.41
N SER A 55 15.07 1.80 11.79
CA SER A 55 14.01 0.85 12.13
C SER A 55 14.15 0.38 13.58
N LYS A 56 13.09 -0.18 14.16
CA LYS A 56 13.11 -0.71 15.54
C LYS A 56 14.24 -1.73 15.76
N ARG A 57 14.58 -2.52 14.73
CA ARG A 57 15.68 -3.48 14.76
C ARG A 57 17.03 -2.77 14.79
N GLU A 58 17.24 -1.81 13.89
CA GLU A 58 18.49 -1.03 13.81
C GLU A 58 18.72 -0.21 15.08
N ARG A 59 17.67 0.40 15.66
CA ARG A 59 17.77 1.10 16.95
C ARG A 59 18.25 0.16 18.07
N ARG A 60 17.62 -1.02 18.23
CA ARG A 60 18.05 -1.99 19.25
C ARG A 60 19.50 -2.45 19.08
N LEU A 61 19.97 -2.58 17.84
CA LEU A 61 21.37 -2.93 17.56
C LEU A 61 22.32 -1.78 17.91
N ILE A 62 21.93 -0.53 17.66
CA ILE A 62 22.69 0.65 18.07
C ILE A 62 22.74 0.74 19.59
N ASP A 63 21.60 0.56 20.28
CA ASP A 63 21.52 0.60 21.74
C ASP A 63 22.43 -0.47 22.36
N GLN A 64 22.38 -1.72 21.85
CA GLN A 64 23.28 -2.81 22.29
C GLN A 64 24.76 -2.52 22.04
N PHE A 65 25.11 -1.94 20.89
CA PHE A 65 26.48 -1.57 20.59
C PHE A 65 27.01 -0.48 21.54
N MET A 66 26.18 0.52 21.86
CA MET A 66 26.53 1.60 22.78
C MET A 66 26.71 1.10 24.22
N GLU A 67 25.89 0.13 24.67
CA GLU A 67 26.06 -0.50 25.98
C GLU A 67 27.35 -1.34 26.08
N LEU A 68 27.73 -2.05 25.00
CA LEU A 68 28.93 -2.90 24.98
C LEU A 68 30.25 -2.09 25.00
N GLY A 69 30.23 -0.87 24.45
CA GLY A 69 31.39 0.04 24.42
C GLY A 69 31.53 0.91 25.67
N GLY A 70 30.58 0.83 26.60
CA GLY A 70 30.51 1.65 27.82
C GLY A 70 31.14 1.04 29.07
N ASN A 71 32.02 0.05 28.96
CA ASN A 71 32.79 -0.45 30.11
C ASN A 71 33.93 0.51 30.45
N THR A 72 33.60 1.52 31.25
CA THR A 72 34.46 1.94 32.36
C THR A 72 34.11 1.09 33.58
#